data_AF-A0A7V9D6Q8-F1
#
_entry.id   AF-A0A7V9D6Q8-F1
#
_cell.length_a   1.000
_cell.length_b   1.000
_cell.length_c   1.000
_cell.angle_alpha   90.00
_cell.angle_beta   90.00
_cell.angle_gamma   90.00
#
_symmetry.space_group_name_H-M   'P 1'
#
loop_
_entity.id
_entity.type
_entity.pdbx_description
1 polymer ?
#
loop_
_entity_poly.entity_id
_entity_poly.type
_entity_poly.pdbx_seq_one_letter_code
_entity_poly.pdbx_strand_id
1 'polypeptide(L)'
;MQAAQLAPLGVGEILDVAIKIYWRNAPTLFRLVFLVVAPVQALSVLIFSSALPDVAVLGGGSGLLQQQPTTQLPLFESDELWTIAAGLLVLLTLTIIAGAVSTAACFKAITDAYLEAAPEWKSSLRFAASRLLSVVWVTLLTGLVLALPFLPVGVVIALLVAAGADGGALVAVVVLLLLAAFAAAVWLYVSVQVSVPALLTEELRGTKALRRSGGLVRGRWWQTFLILVLGGLLASIVSGAISGLLTAVTFTDLGDSLLPSLVLNAIGTTIATVLTTPFTAAFITVLYFDLRVRKEGFDLELLAQRVGVDPPTGAGFATTPHSRPPATDGSQPPYWPPPPGWRPSAEDPPQS
;
A
#
# COMPACT_ATOMS: atom_id res chain seq x y z
N MET A 1 23.31 -14.56 -3.90
CA MET A 1 22.79 -15.48 -4.96
C MET A 1 23.47 -15.08 -6.27
N GLN A 2 23.63 -15.98 -7.26
CA GLN A 2 23.88 -15.54 -8.65
C GLN A 2 22.83 -14.48 -8.95
N ALA A 3 23.28 -13.29 -9.36
CA ALA A 3 22.47 -12.10 -9.53
C ALA A 3 21.11 -12.48 -10.12
N ALA A 4 20.02 -12.11 -9.42
CA ALA A 4 18.74 -12.02 -10.09
C ALA A 4 19.00 -11.20 -11.35
N GLN A 5 18.99 -11.86 -12.51
CA GLN A 5 18.90 -11.17 -13.78
C GLN A 5 17.65 -10.34 -13.64
N LEU A 6 17.79 -9.03 -13.62
CA LEU A 6 16.70 -8.07 -13.49
C LEU A 6 15.96 -7.98 -14.83
N ALA A 7 15.52 -9.15 -15.30
CA ALA A 7 14.64 -9.30 -16.44
C ALA A 7 13.24 -8.79 -16.06
N PRO A 8 12.46 -8.29 -17.04
CA PRO A 8 11.10 -7.84 -16.79
C PRO A 8 10.22 -8.98 -16.23
N LEU A 9 9.99 -8.97 -14.91
CA LEU A 9 9.29 -10.04 -14.19
C LEU A 9 7.83 -10.14 -14.62
N GLY A 10 7.34 -11.37 -14.83
CA GLY A 10 5.91 -11.62 -15.03
C GLY A 10 5.09 -11.37 -13.74
N VAL A 11 3.76 -11.23 -13.86
CA VAL A 11 2.86 -11.04 -12.70
C VAL A 11 3.03 -12.16 -11.66
N GLY A 12 3.12 -13.42 -12.11
CA GLY A 12 3.34 -14.57 -11.22
C GLY A 12 4.75 -14.60 -10.62
N GLU A 13 5.75 -14.12 -11.35
CA GLU A 13 7.14 -14.08 -10.91
C GLU A 13 7.36 -13.03 -9.82
N ILE A 14 6.69 -11.87 -9.92
CA ILE A 14 6.66 -10.84 -8.86
C ILE A 14 6.15 -11.43 -7.55
N LEU A 15 5.07 -12.23 -7.60
CA LEU A 15 4.51 -12.88 -6.41
C LEU A 15 5.41 -14.02 -5.90
N ASP A 16 5.99 -14.83 -6.79
CA ASP A 16 6.91 -15.90 -6.39
C ASP A 16 8.15 -15.34 -5.66
N VAL A 17 8.75 -14.28 -6.22
CA VAL A 17 9.86 -13.57 -5.57
C VAL A 17 9.43 -12.99 -4.22
N ALA A 18 8.24 -12.39 -4.14
CA ALA A 18 7.72 -11.86 -2.87
C ALA A 18 7.51 -12.96 -1.82
N ILE A 19 6.95 -14.11 -2.20
CA ILE A 19 6.73 -15.27 -1.31
C ILE A 19 8.08 -15.83 -0.83
N LYS A 20 9.07 -15.91 -1.72
CA LYS A 20 10.42 -16.38 -1.37
C LYS A 20 11.12 -15.45 -0.38
N ILE A 21 10.99 -14.13 -0.56
CA ILE A 21 11.54 -13.14 0.38
C ILE A 21 10.82 -13.21 1.73
N TYR A 22 9.50 -13.36 1.70
CA TYR A 22 8.66 -13.51 2.88
C TYR A 22 9.09 -14.72 3.74
N TRP A 23 9.14 -15.92 3.15
CA TRP A 23 9.47 -17.13 3.91
C TRP A 23 10.90 -17.16 4.43
N ARG A 24 11.86 -16.60 3.67
CA ARG A 24 13.26 -16.52 4.10
C ARG A 24 13.45 -15.63 5.34
N ASN A 25 12.62 -14.59 5.50
CA ASN A 25 12.75 -13.59 6.57
C ASN A 25 11.55 -13.58 7.54
N ALA A 26 10.67 -14.58 7.46
CA ALA A 26 9.45 -14.70 8.25
C ALA A 26 9.64 -14.44 9.76
N PRO A 27 10.62 -15.03 10.47
CA PRO A 27 10.73 -14.82 11.91
C PRO A 27 11.03 -13.35 12.27
N THR A 28 11.85 -12.67 11.47
CA THR A 28 12.15 -11.24 11.67
C THR A 28 10.92 -10.40 11.38
N LEU A 29 10.23 -10.68 10.28
CA LEU A 29 9.03 -9.94 9.86
C LEU A 29 7.86 -10.12 10.82
N PHE A 30 7.62 -11.34 11.32
CA PHE A 30 6.55 -11.60 12.28
C PHE A 30 6.80 -10.90 13.61
N ARG A 31 8.04 -10.90 14.10
CA ARG A 31 8.42 -10.16 15.32
C ARG A 31 8.18 -8.66 15.16
N LEU A 32 8.52 -8.10 14.00
CA LEU A 32 8.28 -6.68 13.70
C LEU A 32 6.80 -6.32 13.81
N VAL A 33 5.94 -7.07 13.13
CA VAL A 33 4.50 -6.78 13.12
C VAL A 33 3.88 -7.08 14.48
N PHE A 34 4.22 -8.21 15.11
CA PHE A 34 3.66 -8.59 16.40
C PHE A 34 3.97 -7.57 17.50
N LEU A 35 5.22 -7.07 17.56
CA LEU A 35 5.63 -6.10 18.57
C LEU A 35 4.85 -4.78 18.49
N VAL A 36 4.44 -4.38 17.28
CA VAL A 36 3.67 -3.14 17.06
C VAL A 36 2.17 -3.38 17.22
N VAL A 37 1.65 -4.47 16.66
CA VAL A 37 0.21 -4.72 16.59
C VAL A 37 -0.35 -5.27 17.90
N ALA A 38 0.35 -6.17 18.59
CA ALA A 38 -0.19 -6.80 19.80
C ALA A 38 -0.53 -5.80 20.92
N PRO A 39 0.32 -4.79 21.25
CA PRO A 39 -0.04 -3.77 22.24
C PRO A 39 -1.24 -2.93 21.81
N VAL A 40 -1.36 -2.62 20.52
CA VAL A 40 -2.48 -1.84 19.99
C VAL A 40 -3.77 -2.63 20.05
N GLN A 41 -3.73 -3.94 19.78
CA GLN A 41 -4.90 -4.82 19.92
C GLN A 41 -5.32 -4.97 21.39
N ALA A 42 -4.37 -5.08 22.32
CA ALA A 42 -4.67 -5.11 23.75
C ALA A 42 -5.33 -3.80 24.22
N LEU A 43 -4.80 -2.65 23.80
CA LEU A 43 -5.41 -1.34 24.05
C LEU A 43 -6.81 -1.24 23.42
N SER A 44 -6.99 -1.76 22.21
CA SER A 44 -8.28 -1.77 21.52
C SER A 44 -9.33 -2.56 22.29
N VAL A 45 -8.97 -3.74 22.82
CA VAL A 45 -9.86 -4.54 23.68
C VAL A 45 -10.22 -3.78 24.95
N LEU A 46 -9.25 -3.12 25.59
CA LEU A 46 -9.48 -2.34 26.81
C LEU A 46 -10.40 -1.13 26.55
N ILE A 47 -10.23 -0.47 25.41
CA ILE A 47 -11.09 0.65 24.99
C ILE A 47 -12.51 0.13 24.73
N PHE A 48 -12.67 -0.95 23.97
CA PHE A 48 -13.99 -1.53 23.70
C PHE A 48 -14.69 -2.02 24.96
N SER A 49 -13.97 -2.67 25.87
CA SER A 49 -14.56 -3.14 27.13
C SER A 49 -14.96 -2.00 28.07
N SER A 50 -14.29 -0.86 27.99
CA SER A 50 -14.54 0.29 28.87
C SER A 50 -15.56 1.28 28.29
N ALA A 51 -15.60 1.45 26.97
CA ALA A 51 -16.42 2.48 26.32
C ALA A 51 -17.83 1.98 25.95
N LEU A 52 -18.04 0.66 25.87
CA LEU A 52 -19.14 0.11 25.07
C LEU A 52 -19.81 -1.15 25.69
N PRO A 53 -20.20 -1.17 26.98
CA PRO A 53 -21.00 -2.28 27.52
C PRO A 53 -22.38 -2.43 26.85
N ASP A 54 -22.97 -1.34 26.31
CA ASP A 54 -24.37 -1.32 25.83
C ASP A 54 -24.55 -1.44 24.30
N VAL A 55 -23.50 -1.27 23.48
CA VAL A 55 -23.60 -1.30 21.99
C VAL A 55 -23.37 -2.69 21.39
N ALA A 56 -23.34 -3.74 22.21
CA ALA A 56 -23.26 -5.14 21.78
C ALA A 56 -24.36 -5.54 20.77
N VAL A 57 -25.40 -4.71 20.63
CA VAL A 57 -26.52 -4.86 19.69
C VAL A 57 -26.11 -4.65 18.21
N LEU A 58 -24.99 -4.00 17.90
CA LEU A 58 -24.60 -3.71 16.50
C LEU A 58 -23.53 -4.65 15.90
N GLY A 59 -22.82 -5.44 16.73
CA GLY A 59 -21.69 -6.28 16.31
C GLY A 59 -22.03 -7.73 15.97
N GLY A 60 -23.18 -8.24 16.44
CA GLY A 60 -23.73 -9.50 15.98
C GLY A 60 -24.51 -9.26 14.69
N GLY A 61 -24.09 -9.85 13.56
CA GLY A 61 -24.87 -9.83 12.30
C GLY A 61 -26.30 -10.37 12.42
N SER A 62 -26.67 -10.87 13.60
CA SER A 62 -28.02 -11.18 14.06
C SER A 62 -28.92 -9.95 14.28
N GLY A 63 -28.39 -8.80 14.68
CA GLY A 63 -29.20 -7.60 14.96
C GLY A 63 -29.98 -7.10 13.74
N LEU A 64 -29.33 -7.00 12.58
CA LEU A 64 -29.97 -6.52 11.34
C LEU A 64 -30.94 -7.53 10.69
N LEU A 65 -30.82 -8.82 11.03
CA LEU A 65 -31.72 -9.87 10.52
C LEU A 65 -32.87 -10.19 11.47
N GLN A 66 -32.76 -9.78 12.74
CA GLN A 66 -33.73 -10.04 13.80
C GLN A 66 -34.47 -8.77 14.25
N GLN A 67 -34.11 -7.61 13.69
CA GLN A 67 -34.83 -6.37 13.88
C GLN A 67 -36.18 -6.45 13.16
N GLN A 68 -37.22 -6.67 13.94
CA GLN A 68 -38.62 -6.41 13.58
C GLN A 68 -38.68 -5.06 12.82
N PRO A 69 -39.46 -4.93 11.73
CA PRO A 69 -39.55 -3.69 10.97
C PRO A 69 -40.30 -2.65 11.82
N THR A 70 -39.60 -2.03 12.77
CA THR A 70 -40.05 -0.82 13.42
C THR A 70 -39.77 0.31 12.44
N THR A 71 -40.82 1.00 12.02
CA THR A 71 -40.79 2.17 11.12
C THR A 71 -40.09 3.40 11.71
N GLN A 72 -39.33 3.21 12.79
CA GLN A 72 -38.53 4.22 13.46
C GLN A 72 -37.07 3.82 13.27
N LEU A 73 -36.37 4.52 12.38
CA LEU A 73 -34.91 4.54 12.41
C LEU A 73 -34.52 4.93 13.85
N PRO A 74 -33.63 4.19 14.53
CA PRO A 74 -33.16 4.60 15.83
C PRO A 74 -32.49 5.97 15.66
N LEU A 75 -33.18 7.02 16.07
CA LEU A 75 -32.60 8.35 16.23
C LEU A 75 -31.79 8.27 17.51
N PHE A 76 -30.51 7.95 17.37
CA PHE A 76 -29.55 8.08 18.46
C PHE A 76 -29.63 9.51 19.02
N GLU A 77 -29.65 9.67 20.34
CA GLU A 77 -29.50 10.99 20.95
C GLU A 77 -28.15 11.60 20.52
N SER A 78 -28.12 12.92 20.32
CA SER A 78 -26.94 13.62 19.79
C SER A 78 -25.67 13.32 20.60
N ASP A 79 -25.82 13.13 21.91
CA ASP A 79 -24.71 13.06 22.86
C ASP A 79 -24.09 11.65 22.90
N GLU A 80 -24.92 10.62 22.71
CA GLU A 80 -24.46 9.23 22.52
C GLU A 80 -23.74 9.06 21.18
N LEU A 81 -24.22 9.73 20.12
CA LEU A 81 -23.56 9.73 18.80
C LEU A 81 -22.15 10.28 18.86
N TRP A 82 -21.94 11.40 19.56
CA TRP A 82 -20.61 12.01 19.66
C TRP A 82 -19.63 11.14 20.46
N THR A 83 -20.10 10.48 21.52
CA THR A 83 -19.27 9.60 22.34
C THR A 83 -18.84 8.35 21.57
N ILE A 84 -19.77 7.72 20.85
CA ILE A 84 -19.50 6.57 19.97
C ILE A 84 -18.58 6.98 18.82
N ALA A 85 -18.85 8.11 18.17
CA ALA A 85 -18.04 8.63 17.07
C ALA A 85 -16.61 8.96 17.52
N ALA A 86 -16.44 9.57 18.69
CA ALA A 86 -15.12 9.86 19.26
C ALA A 86 -14.35 8.58 19.58
N GLY A 87 -15.00 7.58 20.18
CA GLY A 87 -14.39 6.27 20.46
C GLY A 87 -13.96 5.54 19.19
N LEU A 88 -14.82 5.50 18.16
CA LEU A 88 -14.52 4.91 16.86
C LEU A 88 -13.39 5.63 16.13
N LEU A 89 -13.34 6.97 16.20
CA LEU A 89 -12.30 7.77 15.58
C LEU A 89 -10.94 7.51 16.24
N VAL A 90 -10.89 7.48 17.58
CA VAL A 90 -9.67 7.15 18.33
C VAL A 90 -9.17 5.76 17.94
N LEU A 91 -10.06 4.77 17.91
CA LEU A 91 -9.73 3.41 17.53
C LEU A 91 -9.21 3.32 16.08
N LEU A 92 -9.95 3.92 15.13
CA LEU A 92 -9.55 3.98 13.72
C LEU A 92 -8.16 4.60 13.57
N THR A 93 -7.89 5.66 14.32
CA THR A 93 -6.59 6.34 14.33
C THR A 93 -5.49 5.43 14.85
N LEU A 94 -5.72 4.73 15.97
CA LEU A 94 -4.76 3.78 16.53
C LEU A 94 -4.44 2.64 15.55
N THR A 95 -5.46 2.05 14.91
CA THR A 95 -5.28 0.98 13.92
C THR A 95 -4.51 1.46 12.69
N ILE A 96 -4.84 2.64 12.17
CA ILE A 96 -4.15 3.23 11.00
C ILE A 96 -2.67 3.47 11.33
N ILE A 97 -2.37 4.04 12.50
CA ILE A 97 -0.99 4.29 12.92
C ILE A 97 -0.25 2.97 13.05
N ALA A 98 -0.81 1.98 13.77
CA ALA A 98 -0.18 0.67 13.97
C ALA A 98 0.12 -0.05 12.65
N GLY A 99 -0.84 -0.03 11.72
CA GLY A 99 -0.67 -0.57 10.37
C GLY A 99 0.44 0.15 9.63
N ALA A 100 0.43 1.49 9.63
CA ALA A 100 1.42 2.31 8.96
C ALA A 100 2.85 2.05 9.47
N VAL A 101 3.05 1.97 10.80
CA VAL A 101 4.35 1.64 11.41
C VAL A 101 4.80 0.23 11.00
N SER A 102 3.89 -0.73 11.06
CA SER A 102 4.17 -2.14 10.73
C SER A 102 4.56 -2.30 9.27
N THR A 103 3.80 -1.68 8.35
CA THR A 103 4.10 -1.70 6.92
C THR A 103 5.43 -1.02 6.60
N ALA A 104 5.74 0.13 7.22
CA ALA A 104 7.02 0.83 7.01
C ALA A 104 8.22 0.01 7.54
N ALA A 105 8.08 -0.63 8.71
CA ALA A 105 9.11 -1.50 9.27
C ALA A 105 9.36 -2.73 8.39
N CYS A 106 8.29 -3.39 7.93
CA CYS A 106 8.40 -4.50 6.97
C CYS A 106 9.05 -4.05 5.66
N PHE A 107 8.68 -2.88 5.13
CA PHE A 107 9.25 -2.36 3.89
C PHE A 107 10.77 -2.18 4.01
N LYS A 108 11.24 -1.58 5.10
CA LYS A 108 12.69 -1.43 5.35
C LYS A 108 13.39 -2.78 5.40
N ALA A 109 12.86 -3.72 6.18
CA ALA A 109 13.44 -5.06 6.33
C ALA A 109 13.48 -5.84 5.00
N ILE A 110 12.43 -5.70 4.17
CA ILE A 110 12.33 -6.37 2.87
C ILE A 110 13.27 -5.73 1.86
N THR A 111 13.38 -4.41 1.87
CA THR A 111 14.35 -3.68 1.04
C THR A 111 15.78 -4.09 1.40
N ASP A 112 16.11 -4.19 2.69
CA ASP A 112 17.42 -4.67 3.14
C ASP A 112 17.68 -6.10 2.67
N ALA A 113 16.69 -6.99 2.82
CA ALA A 113 16.79 -8.38 2.35
C ALA A 113 16.88 -8.51 0.81
N TYR A 114 16.36 -7.52 0.07
CA TYR A 114 16.44 -7.44 -1.38
C TYR A 114 17.82 -6.94 -1.84
N LEU A 115 18.39 -5.96 -1.12
CA LEU A 115 19.73 -5.39 -1.36
C LEU A 115 20.87 -6.21 -0.71
N GLU A 116 20.62 -7.48 -0.38
CA GLU A 116 21.57 -8.41 0.25
C GLU A 116 22.12 -8.00 1.63
N ALA A 117 21.49 -7.04 2.31
CA ALA A 117 21.78 -6.73 3.71
C ALA A 117 21.00 -7.67 4.66
N ALA A 118 21.58 -7.98 5.83
CA ALA A 118 20.91 -8.79 6.84
C ALA A 118 19.79 -7.98 7.51
N PRO A 119 18.51 -8.41 7.44
CA PRO A 119 17.41 -7.64 8.03
C PRO A 119 17.43 -7.74 9.56
N GLU A 120 17.65 -6.60 10.22
CA GLU A 120 17.56 -6.49 11.67
C GLU A 120 16.25 -5.82 12.12
N TRP A 121 15.53 -6.47 13.03
CA TRP A 121 14.23 -5.97 13.51
C TRP A 121 14.35 -4.65 14.31
N LYS A 122 15.40 -4.49 15.13
CA LYS A 122 15.61 -3.26 15.92
C LYS A 122 15.90 -2.05 15.04
N SER A 123 16.77 -2.23 14.04
CA SER A 123 17.12 -1.18 13.08
C SER A 123 15.92 -0.77 12.25
N SER A 124 15.15 -1.76 11.76
CA SER A 124 13.93 -1.54 10.98
C SER A 124 12.84 -0.80 11.77
N LEU A 125 12.63 -1.17 13.05
CA LEU A 125 11.70 -0.45 13.93
C LEU A 125 12.17 0.97 14.23
N ARG A 126 13.45 1.17 14.49
CA ARG A 126 13.99 2.51 14.76
C ARG A 126 13.85 3.42 13.55
N PHE A 127 14.06 2.87 12.36
CA PHE A 127 13.85 3.57 11.10
C PHE A 127 12.36 3.90 10.86
N ALA A 128 11.46 2.95 11.12
CA ALA A 128 10.03 3.21 11.08
C ALA A 128 9.63 4.30 12.10
N ALA A 129 10.19 4.23 13.32
CA ALA A 129 9.99 5.18 14.42
C ALA A 129 10.44 6.61 14.04
N SER A 130 11.62 6.77 13.44
CA SER A 130 12.15 8.08 13.04
C SER A 130 11.39 8.70 11.87
N ARG A 131 10.74 7.88 11.05
CA ARG A 131 9.93 8.32 9.91
C ARG A 131 8.43 8.30 10.22
N LEU A 132 8.00 8.02 11.46
CA LEU A 132 6.58 7.89 11.84
C LEU A 132 5.74 9.05 11.34
N LEU A 133 6.17 10.28 11.62
CA LEU A 133 5.39 11.46 11.23
C LEU A 133 5.23 11.54 9.71
N SER A 134 6.27 11.19 8.95
CA SER A 134 6.21 11.19 7.48
C SER A 134 5.35 10.05 6.94
N VAL A 135 5.37 8.87 7.57
CA VAL A 135 4.56 7.71 7.18
C VAL A 135 3.10 7.98 7.52
N VAL A 136 2.80 8.41 8.76
CA VAL A 136 1.45 8.80 9.20
C VAL A 136 0.90 9.90 8.29
N TRP A 137 1.69 10.92 7.96
CA TRP A 137 1.27 11.97 7.04
C TRP A 137 0.92 11.44 5.65
N VAL A 138 1.72 10.52 5.09
CA VAL A 138 1.40 9.90 3.79
C VAL A 138 0.19 8.98 3.88
N THR A 139 0.02 8.25 4.97
CA THR A 139 -1.17 7.42 5.19
C THR A 139 -2.43 8.28 5.29
N LEU A 140 -2.38 9.40 6.01
CA LEU A 140 -3.48 10.37 6.10
C LEU A 140 -3.79 11.00 4.74
N LEU A 141 -2.76 11.43 3.99
CA LEU A 141 -2.95 11.95 2.64
C LEU A 141 -3.55 10.89 1.71
N THR A 142 -3.13 9.63 1.83
CA THR A 142 -3.69 8.52 1.06
C THR A 142 -5.16 8.33 1.40
N GLY A 143 -5.52 8.31 2.69
CA GLY A 143 -6.91 8.24 3.15
C GLY A 143 -7.75 9.41 2.62
N LEU A 144 -7.23 10.63 2.68
CA LEU A 144 -7.90 11.83 2.15
C LEU A 144 -8.13 11.75 0.64
N VAL A 145 -7.11 11.33 -0.12
CA VAL A 145 -7.20 11.15 -1.57
C VAL A 145 -8.26 10.09 -1.91
N LEU A 146 -8.35 9.01 -1.15
CA LEU A 146 -9.36 7.96 -1.36
C LEU A 146 -10.77 8.36 -0.91
N ALA A 147 -10.90 9.27 0.06
CA ALA A 147 -12.18 9.80 0.51
C ALA A 147 -12.75 10.87 -0.44
N LEU A 148 -11.90 11.58 -1.17
CA LEU A 148 -12.29 12.69 -2.04
C LEU A 148 -13.38 12.35 -3.08
N PRO A 149 -13.37 11.18 -3.75
CA PRO A 149 -14.45 10.77 -4.65
C PRO A 149 -15.82 10.61 -3.98
N PHE A 150 -15.89 10.41 -2.67
CA PHE A 150 -17.13 10.18 -1.93
C PHE A 150 -17.77 11.48 -1.41
N LEU A 151 -16.99 12.55 -1.24
CA LEU A 151 -17.49 13.86 -0.81
C LEU A 151 -18.69 14.39 -1.63
N PRO A 152 -18.67 14.38 -2.98
CA PRO A 152 -19.81 14.86 -3.76
C PRO A 152 -21.06 14.00 -3.58
N VAL A 153 -20.93 12.72 -3.20
CA VAL A 153 -22.07 11.82 -3.01
C VAL A 153 -22.99 12.33 -1.90
N GLY A 154 -22.42 12.73 -0.75
CA GLY A 154 -23.19 13.29 0.37
C GLY A 154 -23.90 14.61 0.02
N VAL A 155 -23.22 15.47 -0.75
CA VAL A 155 -23.80 16.73 -1.23
C VAL A 155 -24.97 16.46 -2.16
N VAL A 156 -24.83 15.55 -3.13
CA VAL A 156 -25.91 15.21 -4.06
C VAL A 156 -27.09 14.58 -3.34
N ILE A 157 -26.85 13.70 -2.36
CA ILE A 157 -27.92 13.14 -1.52
C ILE A 157 -28.70 14.26 -0.81
N ALA A 158 -28.00 15.17 -0.13
CA ALA A 158 -28.63 16.28 0.59
C ALA A 158 -29.46 17.17 -0.35
N LEU A 159 -28.96 17.47 -1.54
CA LEU A 159 -29.67 18.25 -2.54
C LEU A 159 -30.92 17.55 -3.09
N LEU A 160 -30.85 16.25 -3.37
CA LEU A 160 -31.99 15.50 -3.88
C LEU A 160 -33.10 15.35 -2.83
N VAL A 161 -32.72 15.13 -1.57
CA VAL A 161 -33.67 15.11 -0.45
C VAL A 161 -34.33 16.47 -0.27
N ALA A 162 -33.56 17.56 -0.32
CA ALA A 162 -34.09 18.92 -0.26
C ALA A 162 -35.01 19.27 -1.44
N ALA A 163 -34.78 18.67 -2.61
CA ALA A 163 -35.60 18.83 -3.80
C ALA A 163 -36.89 17.98 -3.79
N GLY A 164 -37.11 17.15 -2.77
CA GLY A 164 -38.30 16.30 -2.67
C GLY A 164 -38.31 15.13 -3.66
N ALA A 165 -37.14 14.63 -4.05
CA ALA A 165 -37.03 13.49 -4.96
C ALA A 165 -37.73 12.24 -4.39
N ASP A 166 -38.38 11.48 -5.27
CA ASP A 166 -38.98 10.20 -4.92
C ASP A 166 -37.93 9.17 -4.49
N GLY A 167 -38.29 8.29 -3.56
CA GLY A 167 -37.37 7.30 -2.99
C GLY A 167 -36.72 6.39 -4.03
N GLY A 168 -37.41 6.09 -5.13
CA GLY A 168 -36.89 5.27 -6.23
C GLY A 168 -35.77 5.97 -6.99
N ALA A 169 -35.99 7.21 -7.43
CA ALA A 169 -34.97 8.02 -8.07
C ALA A 169 -33.76 8.27 -7.16
N LEU A 170 -34.00 8.51 -5.87
CA LEU A 170 -32.93 8.69 -4.86
C LEU A 170 -32.01 7.47 -4.80
N VAL A 171 -32.57 6.26 -4.66
CA VAL A 171 -31.77 5.03 -4.57
C VAL A 171 -30.96 4.81 -5.85
N ALA A 172 -31.57 4.98 -7.02
CA ALA A 172 -30.87 4.79 -8.30
C ALA A 172 -29.68 5.74 -8.46
N VAL A 173 -29.87 7.03 -8.16
CA VAL A 173 -28.80 8.03 -8.26
C VAL A 173 -27.69 7.77 -7.24
N VAL A 174 -28.03 7.42 -6.00
CA VAL A 174 -27.05 7.10 -4.96
C VAL A 174 -26.19 5.90 -5.36
N VAL A 175 -26.80 4.84 -5.86
CA VAL A 175 -26.06 3.65 -6.31
C VAL A 175 -25.09 4.00 -7.44
N LEU A 176 -25.54 4.76 -8.44
CA LEU A 176 -24.67 5.19 -9.55
C LEU A 176 -23.50 6.06 -9.09
N LEU A 177 -23.75 7.01 -8.18
CA LEU A 177 -22.71 7.86 -7.61
C LEU A 177 -21.71 7.08 -6.78
N LEU A 178 -22.17 6.13 -5.96
CA LEU A 178 -21.29 5.25 -5.18
C LEU A 178 -20.43 4.37 -6.09
N LEU A 179 -20.98 3.83 -7.18
CA LEU A 179 -20.21 3.06 -8.16
C LEU A 179 -19.15 3.92 -8.85
N ALA A 180 -19.49 5.15 -9.24
CA ALA A 180 -18.54 6.08 -9.84
C ALA A 180 -17.44 6.49 -8.85
N ALA A 181 -17.81 6.82 -7.61
CA ALA A 181 -16.88 7.14 -6.53
C ALA A 181 -15.95 5.96 -6.22
N PHE A 182 -16.49 4.74 -6.17
CA PHE A 182 -15.72 3.52 -5.97
C PHE A 182 -14.73 3.27 -7.10
N ALA A 183 -15.15 3.39 -8.36
CA ALA A 183 -14.25 3.25 -9.51
C ALA A 183 -13.10 4.28 -9.47
N ALA A 184 -13.39 5.52 -9.11
CA ALA A 184 -12.39 6.57 -8.92
C ALA A 184 -11.44 6.25 -7.74
N ALA A 185 -11.98 5.75 -6.62
CA ALA A 185 -11.19 5.34 -5.46
C ALA A 185 -10.25 4.18 -5.79
N VAL A 186 -10.71 3.16 -6.53
CA VAL A 186 -9.86 2.05 -7.02
C VAL A 186 -8.76 2.59 -7.92
N TRP A 187 -9.08 3.50 -8.85
CA TRP A 187 -8.09 4.11 -9.73
C TRP A 187 -7.00 4.86 -8.96
N LEU A 188 -7.40 5.64 -7.95
CA LEU A 188 -6.49 6.37 -7.08
C LEU A 188 -5.66 5.42 -6.21
N TYR A 189 -6.27 4.41 -5.61
CA TYR A 189 -5.61 3.41 -4.76
C TYR A 189 -4.45 2.75 -5.48
N VAL A 190 -4.69 2.22 -6.67
CA VAL A 190 -3.64 1.59 -7.50
C VAL A 190 -2.53 2.59 -7.84
N SER A 191 -2.89 3.85 -8.12
CA SER A 191 -1.94 4.89 -8.50
C SER A 191 -1.04 5.32 -7.35
N VAL A 192 -1.51 5.25 -6.10
CA VAL A 192 -0.76 5.69 -4.91
C VAL A 192 -0.14 4.53 -4.12
N GLN A 193 -0.36 3.28 -4.53
CA GLN A 193 0.03 2.12 -3.73
C GLN A 193 1.54 1.97 -3.52
N VAL A 194 2.36 2.43 -4.47
CA VAL A 194 3.83 2.39 -4.37
C VAL A 194 4.43 3.68 -3.79
N SER A 195 3.61 4.53 -3.16
CA SER A 195 4.05 5.78 -2.53
C SER A 195 4.92 5.59 -1.30
N VAL A 196 4.61 4.61 -0.43
CA VAL A 196 5.42 4.27 0.74
C VAL A 196 6.83 3.79 0.31
N PRO A 197 6.96 2.87 -0.66
CA PRO A 197 8.26 2.53 -1.24
C PRO A 197 9.06 3.73 -1.75
N ALA A 198 8.40 4.61 -2.52
CA ALA A 198 9.03 5.80 -3.09
C ALA A 198 9.48 6.78 -1.99
N LEU A 199 8.67 6.97 -0.94
CA LEU A 199 9.02 7.81 0.20
C LEU A 199 10.27 7.30 0.95
N LEU A 200 10.36 5.99 1.15
CA LEU A 200 11.43 5.40 1.96
C LEU A 200 12.74 5.23 1.19
N THR A 201 12.67 4.97 -0.13
CA THR A 201 13.87 4.74 -0.95
C THR A 201 14.37 6.00 -1.67
N GLU A 202 13.50 6.95 -2.02
CA GLU A 202 13.88 8.20 -2.70
C GLU A 202 13.87 9.42 -1.75
N GLU A 203 13.67 9.20 -0.45
CA GLU A 203 13.59 10.22 0.60
C GLU A 203 12.56 11.34 0.35
N LEU A 204 11.57 11.08 -0.52
CA LEU A 204 10.50 12.01 -0.85
C LEU A 204 9.51 12.16 0.31
N ARG A 205 8.84 13.31 0.43
CA ARG A 205 7.84 13.55 1.48
C ARG A 205 6.49 13.99 0.91
N GLY A 206 5.41 13.60 1.60
CA GLY A 206 4.05 14.07 1.34
C GLY A 206 3.57 13.86 -0.10
N THR A 207 3.08 14.91 -0.73
CA THR A 207 2.50 14.87 -2.08
C THR A 207 3.50 14.52 -3.18
N LYS A 208 4.81 14.78 -2.98
CA LYS A 208 5.85 14.39 -3.94
C LYS A 208 5.92 12.87 -4.09
N ALA A 209 5.80 12.13 -2.98
CA ALA A 209 5.79 10.66 -3.01
C ALA A 209 4.54 10.10 -3.73
N LEU A 210 3.37 10.70 -3.52
CA LEU A 210 2.13 10.30 -4.21
C LEU A 210 2.21 10.57 -5.72
N ARG A 211 2.68 11.75 -6.12
CA ARG A 211 2.86 12.09 -7.55
C ARG A 211 3.89 11.19 -8.21
N ARG A 212 4.97 10.85 -7.50
CA ARG A 212 5.98 9.89 -7.95
C ARG A 212 5.37 8.51 -8.19
N SER A 213 4.59 7.99 -7.23
CA SER A 213 3.87 6.72 -7.37
C SER A 213 2.98 6.69 -8.61
N GLY A 214 2.17 7.73 -8.82
CA GLY A 214 1.31 7.83 -10.01
C GLY A 214 2.13 7.85 -11.31
N GLY A 215 3.28 8.54 -11.30
CA GLY A 215 4.24 8.54 -12.40
C GLY A 215 4.81 7.16 -12.71
N LEU A 216 5.10 6.34 -11.70
CA LEU A 216 5.60 4.97 -11.83
C LEU A 216 4.52 3.98 -12.30
N VAL A 217 3.26 4.17 -11.91
CA VAL A 217 2.14 3.29 -12.32
C VAL A 217 1.59 3.65 -13.71
N ARG A 218 1.72 4.91 -14.15
CA ARG A 218 1.15 5.40 -15.42
C ARG A 218 1.59 4.56 -16.63
N GLY A 219 0.64 4.11 -17.45
CA GLY A 219 0.90 3.24 -18.61
C GLY A 219 1.00 1.75 -18.30
N ARG A 220 1.02 1.36 -17.01
CA ARG A 220 0.97 -0.05 -16.56
C ARG A 220 -0.08 -0.29 -15.47
N TRP A 221 -1.07 0.58 -15.40
CA TRP A 221 -2.08 0.59 -14.35
C TRP A 221 -2.82 -0.75 -14.22
N TRP A 222 -3.18 -1.40 -15.33
CA TRP A 222 -3.86 -2.70 -15.31
C TRP A 222 -2.98 -3.83 -14.77
N GLN A 223 -1.70 -3.87 -15.13
CA GLN A 223 -0.78 -4.87 -14.57
C GLN A 223 -0.58 -4.66 -13.08
N THR A 224 -0.40 -3.40 -12.65
CA THR A 224 -0.32 -3.03 -11.23
C THR A 224 -1.60 -3.46 -10.51
N PHE A 225 -2.78 -3.10 -11.03
CA PHE A 225 -4.07 -3.49 -10.48
C PHE A 225 -4.20 -5.01 -10.31
N LEU A 226 -3.87 -5.80 -11.34
CA LEU A 226 -3.95 -7.26 -11.27
C LEU A 226 -3.02 -7.86 -10.22
N ILE A 227 -1.80 -7.32 -10.08
CA ILE A 227 -0.85 -7.75 -9.03
C ILE A 227 -1.41 -7.42 -7.64
N LEU A 228 -1.96 -6.22 -7.46
CA LEU A 228 -2.57 -5.81 -6.18
C LEU A 228 -3.80 -6.65 -5.84
N VAL A 229 -4.65 -6.97 -6.83
CA VAL A 229 -5.81 -7.85 -6.67
C VAL A 229 -5.38 -9.26 -6.32
N LEU A 230 -4.41 -9.82 -7.03
CA LEU A 230 -3.96 -11.20 -6.79
C LEU A 230 -3.25 -11.33 -5.44
N GLY A 231 -2.32 -10.42 -5.11
CA GLY A 231 -1.69 -10.37 -3.79
C GLY A 231 -2.72 -10.10 -2.68
N GLY A 232 -3.63 -9.15 -2.89
CA GLY A 232 -4.70 -8.83 -1.94
C GLY A 232 -5.65 -10.01 -1.70
N LEU A 233 -6.00 -10.76 -2.74
CA LEU A 233 -6.83 -11.95 -2.66
C LEU A 233 -6.15 -13.05 -1.84
N LEU A 234 -4.86 -13.32 -2.09
CA LEU A 234 -4.08 -14.29 -1.31
C LEU A 234 -4.03 -13.90 0.18
N ALA A 235 -3.79 -12.62 0.48
CA ALA A 235 -3.80 -12.12 1.86
C ALA A 235 -5.21 -12.26 2.50
N SER A 236 -6.25 -11.96 1.74
CA SER A 236 -7.64 -12.02 2.20
C SER A 236 -8.09 -13.46 2.48
N ILE A 237 -7.65 -14.44 1.69
CA ILE A 237 -7.94 -15.86 1.94
C ILE A 237 -7.33 -16.29 3.28
N VAL A 238 -6.07 -15.91 3.55
CA VAL A 238 -5.40 -16.24 4.82
C VAL A 238 -6.13 -15.57 5.99
N SER A 239 -6.45 -14.28 5.89
CA SER A 239 -7.20 -13.57 6.92
C SER A 239 -8.59 -14.17 7.12
N GLY A 240 -9.30 -14.48 6.04
CA GLY A 240 -10.64 -15.05 6.07
C GLY A 240 -10.68 -16.45 6.66
N ALA A 241 -9.66 -17.28 6.40
CA ALA A 241 -9.54 -18.59 7.03
C ALA A 241 -9.36 -18.49 8.55
N ILE A 242 -8.52 -17.55 9.01
CA ILE A 242 -8.30 -17.30 10.45
C ILE A 242 -9.60 -16.77 11.09
N SER A 243 -10.24 -15.79 10.47
CA SER A 243 -11.52 -15.23 10.93
C SER A 243 -12.62 -16.29 10.96
N GLY A 244 -12.72 -17.15 9.93
CA GLY A 244 -13.72 -18.21 9.87
C GLY A 244 -13.56 -19.25 10.97
N LEU A 245 -12.32 -19.68 11.25
CA LEU A 245 -12.03 -20.57 12.39
C LEU A 245 -12.40 -19.92 13.72
N LEU A 246 -12.11 -18.63 13.88
CA LEU A 246 -12.44 -17.86 15.07
C LEU A 246 -13.94 -17.79 15.32
N THR A 247 -14.68 -17.48 14.25
CA THR A 247 -16.14 -17.41 14.27
C THR A 247 -16.73 -18.77 14.67
N ALA A 248 -16.21 -19.87 14.12
CA ALA A 248 -16.66 -21.21 14.50
C ALA A 248 -16.50 -21.49 16.01
N VAL A 249 -15.36 -21.12 16.60
CA VAL A 249 -15.10 -21.28 18.05
C VAL A 249 -16.02 -20.39 18.91
N THR A 250 -16.28 -19.16 18.49
CA THR A 250 -17.21 -18.27 19.22
C THR A 250 -18.64 -18.80 19.23
N PHE A 251 -19.08 -19.46 18.16
CA PHE A 251 -20.42 -20.03 18.06
C PHE A 251 -20.60 -21.30 18.92
N THR A 252 -19.54 -22.05 19.20
CA THR A 252 -19.64 -23.33 19.92
C THR A 252 -19.42 -23.22 21.43
N ASP A 253 -18.54 -22.32 21.90
CA ASP A 253 -17.95 -22.47 23.24
C ASP A 253 -18.05 -21.24 24.17
N LEU A 254 -18.40 -20.04 23.69
CA LEU A 254 -18.22 -18.80 24.47
C LEU A 254 -19.52 -18.11 24.96
N GLY A 255 -20.69 -18.57 24.53
CA GLY A 255 -21.97 -17.91 24.85
C GLY A 255 -22.01 -16.42 24.46
N ASP A 256 -23.01 -15.67 24.94
CA ASP A 256 -23.16 -14.22 24.64
C ASP A 256 -22.18 -13.32 25.43
N SER A 257 -21.04 -13.86 25.87
CA SER A 257 -20.07 -13.11 26.68
C SER A 257 -19.19 -12.21 25.82
N LEU A 258 -19.27 -10.90 26.06
CA LEU A 258 -18.59 -9.87 25.27
C LEU A 258 -17.07 -9.92 25.41
N LEU A 259 -16.54 -10.02 26.64
CA LEU A 259 -15.09 -9.95 26.90
C LEU A 259 -14.31 -11.11 26.25
N PRO A 260 -14.69 -12.40 26.42
CA PRO A 260 -13.99 -13.50 25.76
C PRO A 260 -14.05 -13.41 24.24
N SER A 261 -15.18 -12.97 23.68
CA SER A 261 -15.36 -12.76 22.24
C SER A 261 -14.44 -11.65 21.69
N LEU A 262 -14.31 -10.53 22.41
CA LEU A 262 -13.40 -9.43 22.06
C LEU A 262 -11.93 -9.87 22.12
N VAL A 263 -11.53 -10.58 23.19
CA VAL A 263 -10.16 -11.09 23.35
C VAL A 263 -9.83 -12.08 22.23
N LEU A 264 -10.74 -13.01 21.94
CA LEU A 264 -10.57 -13.99 20.89
C LEU A 264 -10.48 -13.29 19.52
N ASN A 265 -11.34 -12.31 19.24
CA ASN A 265 -11.26 -11.47 18.04
C ASN A 265 -9.91 -10.75 17.91
N ALA A 266 -9.42 -10.15 18.99
CA ALA A 266 -8.13 -9.47 19.02
C ALA A 266 -6.96 -10.43 18.73
N ILE A 267 -7.01 -11.66 19.24
CA ILE A 267 -6.01 -12.70 18.94
C ILE A 267 -6.07 -13.08 17.46
N GLY A 268 -7.25 -13.39 16.93
CA GLY A 268 -7.41 -13.79 15.54
C GLY A 268 -6.96 -12.70 14.56
N THR A 269 -7.35 -11.45 14.80
CA THR A 269 -6.93 -10.29 14.01
C THR A 269 -5.43 -10.02 14.14
N THR A 270 -4.82 -10.21 15.33
CA THR A 270 -3.37 -10.11 15.50
C THR A 270 -2.65 -11.14 14.65
N ILE A 271 -3.07 -12.41 14.72
CA ILE A 271 -2.46 -13.50 13.94
C ILE A 271 -2.61 -13.24 12.44
N ALA A 272 -3.80 -12.85 11.99
CA ALA A 272 -4.04 -12.50 10.59
C ALA A 272 -3.12 -11.36 10.13
N THR A 273 -2.98 -10.29 10.94
CA THR A 273 -2.16 -9.13 10.59
C THR A 273 -0.67 -9.48 10.55
N VAL A 274 -0.19 -10.31 11.49
CA VAL A 274 1.21 -10.78 11.54
C VAL A 274 1.59 -11.58 10.29
N LEU A 275 0.66 -12.38 9.77
CA LEU A 275 0.89 -13.19 8.56
C LEU A 275 0.74 -12.37 7.27
N THR A 276 -0.27 -11.50 7.19
CA THR A 276 -0.64 -10.83 5.93
C THR A 276 0.15 -9.54 5.67
N THR A 277 0.55 -8.80 6.72
CA THR A 277 1.24 -7.52 6.56
C THR A 277 2.60 -7.66 5.88
N PRO A 278 3.49 -8.59 6.28
CA PRO A 278 4.78 -8.71 5.64
C PRO A 278 4.69 -9.23 4.21
N PHE A 279 3.73 -10.11 3.93
CA PHE A 279 3.44 -10.56 2.57
C PHE A 279 3.01 -9.38 1.69
N THR A 280 2.13 -8.52 2.21
CA THR A 280 1.68 -7.31 1.50
C THR A 280 2.83 -6.35 1.22
N ALA A 281 3.66 -6.09 2.23
CA ALA A 281 4.86 -5.28 2.06
C ALA A 281 5.81 -5.90 1.02
N ALA A 282 5.95 -7.23 0.98
CA ALA A 282 6.85 -7.92 0.06
C ALA A 282 6.46 -7.71 -1.40
N PHE A 283 5.21 -8.03 -1.79
CA PHE A 283 4.83 -7.90 -3.18
C PHE A 283 4.75 -6.45 -3.65
N ILE A 284 4.38 -5.50 -2.78
CA ILE A 284 4.41 -4.06 -3.09
C ILE A 284 5.85 -3.59 -3.31
N THR A 285 6.80 -4.10 -2.51
CA THR A 285 8.22 -3.77 -2.68
C THR A 285 8.78 -4.30 -3.99
N VAL A 286 8.51 -5.56 -4.32
CA VAL A 286 8.94 -6.16 -5.60
C VAL A 286 8.30 -5.44 -6.77
N LEU A 287 7.00 -5.12 -6.69
CA LEU A 287 6.29 -4.33 -7.70
C LEU A 287 6.90 -2.94 -7.89
N TYR A 288 7.30 -2.26 -6.81
CA TYR A 288 7.97 -0.97 -6.89
C TYR A 288 9.29 -1.06 -7.66
N PHE A 289 10.14 -2.03 -7.31
CA PHE A 289 11.42 -2.23 -8.01
C PHE A 289 11.23 -2.66 -9.47
N ASP A 290 10.25 -3.52 -9.79
CA ASP A 290 9.91 -3.87 -11.18
C ASP A 290 9.50 -2.64 -12.00
N LEU A 291 8.61 -1.79 -11.45
CA LEU A 291 8.20 -0.55 -12.13
C LEU A 291 9.39 0.39 -12.37
N ARG A 292 10.32 0.47 -11.41
CA ARG A 292 11.51 1.31 -11.52
C ARG A 292 12.51 0.77 -12.52
N VAL A 293 12.80 -0.53 -12.52
CA VAL A 293 13.64 -1.20 -13.53
C VAL A 293 13.10 -0.94 -14.93
N ARG A 294 11.79 -1.10 -15.15
CA ARG A 294 11.17 -0.95 -16.47
C ARG A 294 11.14 0.49 -16.97
N LYS A 295 10.99 1.48 -16.09
CA LYS A 295 10.85 2.90 -16.49
C LYS A 295 12.16 3.67 -16.49
N GLU A 296 13.08 3.30 -15.62
CA GLU A 296 14.28 4.08 -15.34
C GLU A 296 15.56 3.29 -15.60
N GLY A 297 15.45 2.00 -15.94
CA GLY A 297 16.63 1.17 -16.18
C GLY A 297 17.44 0.94 -14.92
N PHE A 298 16.81 0.86 -13.74
CA PHE A 298 17.47 0.66 -12.43
C PHE A 298 18.43 -0.55 -12.39
N ASP A 299 18.24 -1.55 -13.26
CA ASP A 299 19.20 -2.64 -13.47
C ASP A 299 20.60 -2.14 -13.89
N LEU A 300 20.66 -1.13 -14.75
CA LEU A 300 21.91 -0.53 -15.22
C LEU A 300 22.66 0.19 -14.09
N GLU A 301 21.95 0.84 -13.16
CA GLU A 301 22.55 1.48 -11.99
C GLU A 301 23.16 0.45 -11.03
N LEU A 302 22.45 -0.65 -10.77
CA LEU A 302 22.95 -1.75 -9.94
C LEU A 302 24.13 -2.48 -10.60
N LEU A 303 24.12 -2.63 -11.93
CA LEU A 303 25.26 -3.16 -12.69
C LEU A 303 26.46 -2.21 -12.63
N ALA A 304 26.26 -0.90 -12.80
CA ALA A 304 27.34 0.09 -12.70
C ALA A 304 27.98 0.10 -11.31
N GLN A 305 27.16 0.08 -10.25
CA GLN A 305 27.62 0.04 -8.86
C GLN A 305 28.42 -1.24 -8.55
N ARG A 306 28.03 -2.39 -9.12
CA ARG A 306 28.76 -3.66 -8.97
C ARG A 306 30.09 -3.70 -9.73
N VAL A 307 30.20 -2.94 -10.82
CA VAL A 307 31.43 -2.80 -11.60
C VAL A 307 32.35 -1.72 -10.99
N GLY A 308 31.93 -1.07 -9.89
CA GLY A 308 32.72 -0.05 -9.20
C GLY A 308 32.82 1.27 -9.99
N VAL A 309 31.91 1.47 -10.95
CA VAL A 309 31.75 2.73 -11.65
C VAL A 309 30.77 3.56 -10.83
N ASP A 310 31.27 4.62 -10.18
CA ASP A 310 30.37 5.56 -9.52
C ASP A 310 29.39 6.11 -10.56
N PRO A 311 28.07 6.08 -10.28
CA PRO A 311 27.11 6.71 -11.17
C PRO A 311 27.50 8.18 -11.31
N PRO A 312 27.47 8.76 -12.53
CA PRO A 312 27.89 10.14 -12.74
C PRO A 312 27.16 11.03 -11.74
N THR A 313 27.94 11.75 -10.93
CA THR A 313 27.46 12.71 -9.93
C THR A 313 26.59 13.74 -10.64
N GLY A 314 25.26 13.55 -10.56
CA GLY A 314 24.30 14.32 -11.32
C GLY A 314 23.18 13.52 -11.99
N ALA A 315 23.19 12.19 -11.96
CA ALA A 315 22.07 11.34 -12.41
C ALA A 315 20.82 11.38 -11.49
N GLY A 316 20.68 12.43 -10.69
CA GLY A 316 19.41 12.80 -10.09
C GLY A 316 18.59 13.61 -11.10
N PHE A 317 17.48 13.04 -11.56
CA PHE A 317 16.37 13.77 -12.18
C PHE A 317 16.74 14.78 -13.30
N ALA A 318 17.37 14.30 -14.37
CA ALA A 318 17.22 14.96 -15.66
C ALA A 318 16.66 13.92 -16.63
N THR A 319 15.41 14.11 -17.05
CA THR A 319 15.00 13.60 -18.36
C THR A 319 15.91 14.31 -19.34
N THR A 320 17.01 13.69 -19.74
CA THR A 320 17.77 14.18 -20.88
C THR A 320 16.79 14.11 -22.06
N PRO A 321 16.31 15.25 -22.59
CA PRO A 321 15.64 15.21 -23.88
C PRO A 321 16.70 14.67 -24.82
N HIS A 322 16.42 13.57 -25.53
CA HIS A 322 17.35 12.95 -26.49
C HIS A 322 18.28 14.00 -27.09
N SER A 323 19.48 14.13 -26.51
CA SER A 323 20.48 15.02 -27.06
C SER A 323 20.85 14.34 -28.34
N ARG A 324 20.45 14.96 -29.46
CA ARG A 324 20.91 14.59 -30.78
C ARG A 324 22.41 14.30 -30.64
N PRO A 325 22.89 13.11 -31.02
CA PRO A 325 24.30 12.80 -30.88
C PRO A 325 25.10 13.95 -31.52
N PRO A 326 26.18 14.42 -30.88
CA PRO A 326 27.02 15.47 -31.45
C PRO A 326 27.33 15.05 -32.88
N ALA A 327 27.17 15.98 -33.83
CA ALA A 327 27.47 15.72 -35.23
C ALA A 327 28.89 15.16 -35.29
N THR A 328 29.02 13.87 -35.57
CA THR A 328 30.31 13.20 -35.66
C THR A 328 31.04 13.84 -36.83
N ASP A 329 32.16 14.49 -36.56
CA ASP A 329 33.08 15.17 -37.48
C ASP A 329 33.72 14.23 -38.53
N GLY A 330 33.14 13.06 -38.78
CA GLY A 330 33.67 12.07 -39.70
C GLY A 330 34.94 11.36 -39.22
N SER A 331 35.43 11.66 -38.01
CA SER A 331 36.62 11.02 -37.42
C SER A 331 36.30 9.70 -36.69
N GLN A 332 35.05 9.50 -36.26
CA GLN A 332 34.60 8.30 -35.55
C GLN A 332 33.44 7.57 -36.26
N PRO A 333 33.43 6.23 -36.24
CA PRO A 333 32.35 5.46 -36.83
C PRO A 333 31.06 5.59 -36.00
N PRO A 334 29.87 5.55 -36.63
CA PRO A 334 28.60 5.74 -35.92
C PRO A 334 28.27 4.66 -34.88
N TYR A 335 28.80 3.44 -35.03
CA TYR A 335 28.62 2.31 -34.11
C TYR A 335 29.71 1.25 -34.32
N TRP A 336 29.85 0.32 -33.35
CA TRP A 336 30.82 -0.78 -33.41
C TRP A 336 30.13 -2.16 -33.51
N PRO A 337 30.61 -3.09 -34.35
CA PRO A 337 31.71 -2.94 -35.31
C PRO A 337 31.36 -1.99 -36.48
N PRO A 338 32.36 -1.33 -37.08
CA PRO A 338 32.12 -0.34 -38.13
C PRO A 338 31.53 -0.99 -39.38
N PRO A 339 30.74 -0.24 -40.17
CA PRO A 339 30.20 -0.76 -41.41
C PRO A 339 31.32 -1.16 -42.39
N PRO A 340 31.14 -2.24 -43.18
CA PRO A 340 32.13 -2.69 -44.14
C PRO A 340 32.53 -1.55 -45.10
N GLY A 341 33.82 -1.22 -45.15
CA GLY A 341 34.36 -0.17 -46.03
C GLY A 341 34.45 1.23 -45.41
N TRP A 342 34.10 1.42 -44.14
CA TRP A 342 34.25 2.71 -43.45
C TRP A 342 35.72 3.11 -43.28
N ARG A 343 36.05 4.39 -43.54
CA ARG A 343 37.37 5.01 -43.33
C ARG A 343 37.19 6.41 -42.72
N PRO A 344 38.09 6.87 -41.84
CA PRO A 344 38.06 8.23 -41.31
C PRO A 344 38.21 9.26 -42.44
N SER A 345 37.54 10.39 -42.31
CA SER A 345 37.71 11.54 -43.23
C SER A 345 39.09 12.15 -42.96
N ALA A 346 39.92 12.31 -43.99
CA ALA A 346 41.26 12.88 -43.83
C ALA A 346 41.18 14.35 -43.37
N GLU A 347 41.93 14.68 -42.33
CA GLU A 347 42.02 16.00 -41.72
C GLU A 347 42.69 16.98 -42.70
N ASP A 348 42.02 18.08 -43.06
CA ASP A 348 42.65 19.15 -43.83
C ASP A 348 43.79 19.78 -43.00
N PRO A 349 44.99 20.00 -43.56
CA PRO A 349 46.10 20.54 -42.80
C PRO A 349 45.82 21.99 -42.36
N PRO A 350 46.38 22.43 -41.22
CA PRO A 350 46.09 23.74 -40.65
C PRO A 350 46.58 24.85 -41.60
N GLN A 351 45.67 25.75 -41.98
CA GLN A 351 46.00 26.97 -42.71
C GLN A 351 46.70 27.94 -41.74
N SER A 352 47.92 28.33 -42.10
CA SER A 352 48.78 29.30 -41.41
C SER A 352 48.27 30.73 -41.49
#